data_AF-A0A537DV79-F1
#
_entry.id   AF-A0A537DV79-F1
#
_cell.length_a   1.000
_cell.length_b   1.000
_cell.length_c   1.000
_cell.angle_alpha   90.00
_cell.angle_beta   90.00
_cell.angle_gamma   90.00
#
_symmetry.space_group_name_H-M   'P 1'
#
loop_
_entity.id
_entity.type
_entity.pdbx_description
1 polymer ?
#
loop_
_entity_poly.entity_id
_entity_poly.type
_entity_poly.pdbx_seq_one_letter_code
_entity_poly.pdbx_strand_id
1 'polypeptide(L)'
;MTPLEELSLLVSEKGRRILVAQSPVDLKTLQGENSVYILQLPEDSHAAGGRAGGFGERRVEKIYCFHYQNGTCRKLFEVESPEKLERFELPYHAAGTPVILPDGSERVISGVIDPDFVESYKQVA
;
A
#
# COMPACT_ATOMS: atom_id res chain seq x y z
N MET A 1 5.91 -17.05 7.53
CA MET A 1 5.22 -16.27 6.49
C MET A 1 6.30 -15.63 5.62
N THR A 2 6.26 -15.89 4.32
CA THR A 2 7.16 -15.26 3.35
C THR A 2 6.69 -13.85 3.01
N PRO A 3 7.54 -12.97 2.45
CA PRO A 3 7.11 -11.64 2.01
C PRO A 3 5.97 -11.67 0.97
N LEU A 4 5.96 -12.67 0.10
CA LEU A 4 4.90 -12.86 -0.89
C LEU A 4 3.56 -13.23 -0.22
N GLU A 5 3.59 -14.14 0.75
CA GLU A 5 2.42 -14.53 1.54
C GLU A 5 1.87 -13.32 2.32
N GLU A 6 2.76 -12.52 2.94
CA GLU A 6 2.38 -11.32 3.68
C GLU A 6 1.71 -10.27 2.78
N LEU A 7 2.32 -9.95 1.63
CA LEU A 7 1.74 -9.01 0.67
C LEU A 7 0.38 -9.51 0.15
N SER A 8 0.27 -10.80 -0.14
CA SER A 8 -0.98 -11.41 -0.61
C SER A 8 -2.08 -11.32 0.45
N LEU A 9 -1.73 -11.54 1.72
CA LEU A 9 -2.65 -11.38 2.84
C LEU A 9 -3.09 -9.93 3.00
N LEU A 10 -2.14 -8.97 2.99
CA LEU A 10 -2.45 -7.55 3.11
C LEU A 10 -3.40 -7.04 1.99
N VAL A 11 -3.26 -7.58 0.78
CA VAL A 11 -4.17 -7.27 -0.35
C VAL A 11 -5.54 -7.91 -0.18
N SER A 12 -5.62 -9.10 0.45
CA SER A 12 -6.84 -9.91 0.49
C SER A 12 -7.68 -9.72 1.76
N GLU A 13 -7.05 -9.32 2.86
CA GLU A 13 -7.70 -9.15 4.14
C GLU A 13 -8.65 -7.94 4.13
N LYS A 14 -9.72 -8.06 4.92
CA LYS A 14 -10.58 -6.91 5.20
C LYS A 14 -9.79 -5.88 6.00
N GLY A 15 -9.97 -4.62 5.64
CA GLY A 15 -9.31 -3.49 6.29
C GLY A 15 -9.19 -2.31 5.33
N ARG A 16 -9.05 -1.11 5.88
CA ARG A 16 -8.85 0.09 5.07
C ARG A 16 -7.38 0.19 4.68
N ARG A 17 -7.06 -0.28 3.48
CA ARG A 17 -5.70 -0.24 2.94
C ARG A 17 -5.66 0.46 1.60
N ILE A 18 -4.56 1.13 1.33
CA ILE A 18 -4.26 1.75 0.05
C ILE A 18 -2.98 1.13 -0.50
N LEU A 19 -3.05 0.60 -1.71
CA LEU A 19 -1.91 0.13 -2.47
C LEU A 19 -1.31 1.27 -3.28
N VAL A 20 0.01 1.43 -3.21
CA VAL A 20 0.77 2.33 -4.09
C VAL A 20 1.79 1.45 -4.79
N ALA A 21 1.75 1.39 -6.12
CA ALA A 21 2.69 0.58 -6.89
C ALA A 21 3.29 1.36 -8.05
N GLN A 22 4.49 0.96 -8.46
CA GLN A 22 5.18 1.56 -9.61
C GLN A 22 4.55 1.07 -10.92
N SER A 23 4.15 -0.20 -10.95
CA SER A 23 3.57 -0.88 -12.12
C SER A 23 2.36 -1.73 -11.70
N PRO A 24 1.53 -2.22 -12.65
CA PRO A 24 0.50 -3.20 -12.35
C PRO A 24 1.05 -4.39 -11.55
N VAL A 25 0.29 -4.84 -10.54
CA VAL A 25 0.76 -5.83 -9.56
C VAL A 25 0.28 -7.23 -9.95
N ASP A 26 1.23 -8.08 -10.32
CA ASP A 26 1.02 -9.51 -10.56
C ASP A 26 1.91 -10.33 -9.62
N LEU A 27 1.30 -10.83 -8.55
CA LEU A 27 1.96 -11.65 -7.53
C LEU A 27 2.10 -13.12 -7.92
N LYS A 28 1.44 -13.55 -9.01
CA LYS A 28 1.57 -14.90 -9.54
C LYS A 28 2.87 -15.06 -10.31
N THR A 29 3.15 -14.12 -11.21
CA THR A 29 4.30 -14.22 -12.09
C THR A 29 5.51 -13.48 -11.54
N LEU A 30 5.29 -12.42 -10.75
CA LEU A 30 6.34 -11.52 -10.24
C LEU A 30 7.32 -11.11 -11.35
N GLN A 31 6.79 -10.95 -12.57
CA GLN A 31 7.57 -10.59 -13.74
C GLN A 31 8.01 -9.12 -13.68
N GLY A 32 9.23 -8.88 -14.17
CA GLY A 32 9.84 -7.55 -14.16
C GLY A 32 10.26 -7.13 -12.76
N GLU A 33 10.18 -5.82 -12.52
CA GLU A 33 10.54 -5.16 -11.27
C GLU A 33 9.39 -4.25 -10.84
N ASN A 34 9.02 -4.29 -9.56
CA ASN A 34 8.01 -3.39 -9.01
C ASN A 34 8.25 -3.15 -7.52
N SER A 35 8.04 -1.91 -7.10
CA SER A 35 7.94 -1.55 -5.68
C SER A 35 6.48 -1.30 -5.33
N VAL A 36 6.03 -1.93 -4.25
CA VAL A 36 4.65 -1.91 -3.79
C VAL A 36 4.62 -1.50 -2.33
N TYR A 37 3.86 -0.46 -2.03
CA TYR A 37 3.59 0.00 -0.68
C TYR A 37 2.15 -0.28 -0.31
N ILE A 38 1.93 -0.78 0.91
CA ILE A 38 0.60 -0.92 1.49
C ILE A 38 0.50 0.03 2.67
N LEU A 39 -0.38 1.02 2.54
CA LEU A 39 -0.72 1.97 3.58
C LEU A 39 -1.94 1.44 4.32
N GLN A 40 -1.77 1.09 5.59
CA GLN A 40 -2.86 0.72 6.47
C GLN A 40 -3.43 1.96 7.14
N LEU A 41 -4.74 2.14 7.03
CA LEU A 41 -5.51 3.20 7.67
C LEU A 41 -6.30 2.64 8.86
N PRO A 42 -6.65 3.48 9.85
CA PRO A 42 -7.50 3.10 10.96
C PRO A 42 -8.85 2.59 10.46
N GLU A 43 -9.32 1.48 11.05
CA GLU A 43 -10.65 0.94 10.79
C GLU A 43 -11.74 1.80 11.45
N ASP A 44 -11.43 2.38 12.62
CA ASP A 44 -12.33 3.22 13.40
C ASP A 44 -12.18 4.71 13.06
N SER A 45 -12.81 5.16 11.96
CA SER A 45 -13.08 6.58 11.80
C SER A 45 -14.57 6.81 11.98
N HIS A 46 -14.97 7.09 13.23
CA HIS A 46 -16.25 7.72 13.57
C HIS A 46 -16.29 9.16 13.03
N ALA A 47 -16.19 9.36 11.72
CA ALA A 47 -16.39 10.66 11.10
C ALA A 47 -17.89 10.90 10.88
N ALA A 48 -18.64 11.08 11.97
CA ALA A 48 -19.88 11.83 11.93
C ALA A 48 -19.54 13.29 11.62
N GLY A 49 -20.28 13.90 10.69
CA GLY A 49 -20.01 15.24 10.17
C GLY A 49 -19.69 16.28 11.25
N GLY A 50 -18.48 16.82 11.20
CA GLY A 50 -18.03 17.93 12.03
C GLY A 50 -17.42 19.01 11.15
N ARG A 51 -18.15 20.13 10.97
CA ARG A 51 -17.61 21.34 10.37
C ARG A 51 -16.57 21.95 11.32
N ALA A 52 -15.32 21.54 11.20
CA ALA A 52 -14.19 22.24 11.81
C ALA A 52 -12.98 22.08 10.88
N GLY A 53 -12.51 23.20 10.33
CA GLY A 53 -11.31 23.23 9.52
C GLY A 53 -10.10 22.80 10.34
N GLY A 54 -9.35 21.83 9.83
CA GLY A 54 -8.13 21.32 10.41
C GLY A 54 -7.86 19.92 9.86
N PHE A 55 -6.64 19.66 9.41
CA PHE A 55 -6.15 18.39 8.86
C PHE A 55 -6.19 17.25 9.92
N GLY A 56 -7.38 16.81 10.32
CA GLY A 56 -7.61 15.75 11.30
C GLY A 56 -7.97 14.41 10.64
N GLU A 57 -7.26 13.35 11.03
CA GLU A 57 -7.75 11.96 11.07
C GLU A 57 -7.78 11.10 9.78
N ARG A 58 -6.89 11.33 8.83
CA ARG A 58 -6.47 10.26 7.89
C ARG A 58 -5.01 9.91 8.14
N ARG A 59 -4.69 9.50 9.36
CA ARG A 59 -3.33 9.08 9.70
C ARG A 59 -3.13 7.66 9.20
N VAL A 60 -2.05 7.43 8.46
CA VAL A 60 -1.58 6.06 8.19
C VAL A 60 -1.16 5.47 9.53
N GLU A 61 -1.56 4.25 9.84
CA GLU A 61 -1.14 3.52 11.05
C GLU A 61 0.14 2.73 10.79
N LYS A 62 0.26 2.19 9.58
CA LYS A 62 1.38 1.36 9.19
C LYS A 62 1.62 1.42 7.69
N ILE A 63 2.89 1.43 7.30
CA ILE A 63 3.32 1.29 5.91
C ILE A 63 4.15 0.02 5.79
N TYR A 64 3.82 -0.81 4.81
CA TYR A 64 4.63 -1.94 4.40
C TYR A 64 5.23 -1.65 3.04
N CYS A 65 6.54 -1.85 2.88
CA CYS A 65 7.20 -1.72 1.59
C CYS A 65 7.70 -3.07 1.12
N PHE A 66 7.23 -3.48 -0.05
CA PHE A 66 7.64 -4.67 -0.76
C PHE A 66 8.29 -4.30 -2.08
N HIS A 67 9.19 -5.16 -2.52
CA HIS A 67 9.77 -5.07 -3.82
C HIS A 67 9.91 -6.47 -4.39
N TYR A 68 9.49 -6.64 -5.64
CA TYR A 68 9.77 -7.88 -6.36
C TYR A 68 10.58 -7.62 -7.60
N GLN A 69 11.47 -8.56 -7.89
CA GLN A 69 12.29 -8.56 -9.09
C GLN A 69 12.57 -10.01 -9.49
N ASN A 70 12.41 -10.33 -10.77
CA ASN A 70 12.77 -11.63 -11.35
C ASN A 70 12.22 -12.84 -10.57
N GLY A 71 10.93 -12.84 -10.25
CA GLY A 71 10.30 -13.97 -9.55
C GLY A 71 10.48 -14.01 -8.04
N THR A 72 11.24 -13.07 -7.45
CA THR A 72 11.49 -13.03 -6.01
C THR A 72 10.86 -11.78 -5.39
N CYS A 73 10.04 -11.97 -4.34
CA CYS A 73 9.47 -10.88 -3.56
C CYS A 73 10.19 -10.73 -2.21
N ARG A 74 10.58 -9.50 -1.87
CA ARG A 74 11.21 -9.14 -0.59
C ARG A 74 10.41 -8.02 0.08
N LYS A 75 10.32 -8.07 1.40
CA LYS A 75 9.89 -6.92 2.22
C LYS A 75 11.14 -6.08 2.48
N LEU A 76 11.09 -4.80 2.13
CA LEU A 76 12.20 -3.88 2.33
C LEU A 76 12.17 -3.31 3.76
N PHE A 77 11.01 -2.84 4.19
CA PHE A 77 10.81 -2.29 5.53
C PHE A 77 9.32 -2.23 5.89
N GLU A 78 9.05 -1.94 7.16
CA GLU A 78 7.76 -1.47 7.63
C GLU A 78 7.95 -0.27 8.55
N VAL A 79 6.95 0.62 8.58
CA VAL A 79 6.96 1.82 9.39
C VAL A 79 5.68 1.88 10.21
N GLU A 80 5.81 2.01 11.52
CA GLU A 80 4.70 2.21 12.48
C GLU A 80 4.87 3.48 13.32
N SER A 81 6.08 4.04 13.39
CA SER A 81 6.36 5.23 14.20
C SER A 81 5.65 6.46 13.62
N PRO A 82 4.80 7.17 14.38
CA PRO A 82 4.02 8.31 13.88
C PRO A 82 4.88 9.38 13.19
N GLU A 83 6.04 9.71 13.77
CA GLU A 83 6.96 10.72 13.22
C GLU A 83 7.49 10.38 11.82
N LYS A 84 7.65 9.09 11.50
CA LYS A 84 8.05 8.65 10.17
C LYS A 84 6.85 8.56 9.23
N LEU A 85 5.69 8.15 9.73
CA LEU A 85 4.46 8.05 8.95
C LEU A 85 4.00 9.41 8.43
N GLU A 86 4.21 10.49 9.20
CA GLU A 86 3.93 11.87 8.77
C GLU A 86 4.74 12.32 7.55
N ARG A 87 5.83 11.62 7.20
CA ARG A 87 6.65 11.91 6.02
C ARG A 87 6.08 11.30 4.73
N PHE A 88 5.12 10.39 4.83
CA PHE A 88 4.50 9.74 3.67
C PHE A 88 3.19 10.42 3.35
N GLU A 89 3.08 10.93 2.12
CA GLU A 89 1.84 11.54 1.63
C GLU A 89 0.80 10.47 1.29
N LEU A 90 -0.50 10.76 1.45
CA LEU A 90 -1.56 9.85 0.99
C LEU A 90 -1.90 10.11 -0.48
N PRO A 91 -2.07 9.07 -1.33
CA PRO A 91 -2.51 9.28 -2.70
C PRO A 91 -4.01 9.66 -2.73
N TYR A 92 -4.31 10.92 -3.06
CA TYR A 92 -5.68 11.44 -3.07
C TYR A 92 -6.56 10.89 -4.20
N HIS A 93 -5.96 10.25 -5.21
CA HIS A 93 -6.64 9.74 -6.40
C HIS A 93 -6.67 8.20 -6.45
N ALA A 94 -6.59 7.54 -5.30
CA ALA A 94 -6.71 6.09 -5.21
C ALA A 94 -8.08 5.60 -5.75
N ALA A 95 -8.04 4.56 -6.59
CA ALA A 95 -9.20 3.93 -7.22
C ALA A 95 -9.15 2.41 -7.03
N GLY A 96 -10.20 1.70 -7.47
CA GLY A 96 -10.19 0.25 -7.51
C GLY A 96 -9.08 -0.26 -8.43
N THR A 97 -8.01 -0.80 -7.83
CA THR A 97 -6.82 -1.29 -8.52
C THR A 97 -6.83 -2.82 -8.48
N PRO A 98 -6.82 -3.51 -9.64
CA PRO A 98 -6.75 -4.96 -9.68
C PRO A 98 -5.33 -5.44 -9.35
N VAL A 99 -5.26 -6.54 -8.61
CA VAL A 99 -4.04 -7.26 -8.24
C VAL A 99 -4.26 -8.74 -8.53
N ILE A 100 -3.34 -9.36 -9.28
CA ILE A 100 -3.35 -10.80 -9.50
C ILE A 100 -2.63 -11.45 -8.32
N LEU A 101 -3.32 -12.32 -7.58
CA LEU A 101 -2.77 -13.07 -6.45
C LEU A 101 -1.96 -14.29 -6.91
N PRO A 102 -1.13 -14.90 -6.03
CA PRO A 102 -0.32 -16.08 -6.39
C PRO A 102 -1.13 -17.28 -6.90
N ASP A 103 -2.38 -17.43 -6.46
CA ASP A 103 -3.30 -18.46 -6.94
C ASP A 103 -3.90 -18.16 -8.34
N GLY A 104 -3.63 -16.97 -8.88
CA GLY A 104 -4.15 -16.47 -10.14
C GLY A 104 -5.53 -15.83 -10.06
N SER A 105 -6.11 -15.72 -8.86
CA SER A 105 -7.33 -14.95 -8.66
C SER A 105 -7.05 -13.44 -8.71
N GLU A 106 -8.05 -12.65 -9.11
CA GLU A 106 -7.96 -11.20 -9.11
C GLU A 106 -8.63 -10.63 -7.85
N ARG A 107 -7.96 -9.67 -7.21
CA ARG A 107 -8.52 -8.87 -6.11
C ARG A 107 -8.45 -7.40 -6.45
N VAL A 108 -9.53 -6.68 -6.13
CA VAL A 108 -9.57 -5.23 -6.25
C VAL A 108 -9.33 -4.62 -4.88
N ILE A 109 -8.29 -3.80 -4.77
CA ILE A 109 -7.96 -3.01 -3.59
C ILE A 109 -7.98 -1.51 -3.94
N SER A 110 -8.27 -0.64 -2.97
CA SER A 110 -8.05 0.79 -3.17
C SER A 110 -6.57 1.03 -3.42
N GLY A 111 -6.21 1.70 -4.50
CA GLY A 111 -4.81 1.94 -4.80
C GLY A 111 -4.55 2.84 -5.99
N VAL A 112 -3.28 3.04 -6.26
CA VAL A 112 -2.76 3.81 -7.38
C VAL A 112 -1.55 3.10 -7.97
N ILE A 113 -1.45 3.12 -9.30
CA ILE A 113 -0.24 2.78 -10.04
C ILE A 113 0.37 4.11 -10.50
N ASP A 114 1.36 4.60 -9.76
CA ASP A 114 2.00 5.90 -9.98
C ASP A 114 3.51 5.79 -9.67
N PRO A 115 4.36 5.67 -10.71
CA PRO A 115 5.81 5.61 -10.56
C PRO A 115 6.41 6.81 -9.85
N ASP A 116 5.89 8.02 -10.10
CA ASP A 116 6.42 9.26 -9.54
C ASP A 116 6.12 9.33 -8.04
N PHE A 117 4.93 8.87 -7.65
CA PHE A 117 4.55 8.76 -6.24
C PHE A 117 5.35 7.68 -5.50
N VAL A 118 5.67 6.57 -6.16
CA VAL A 118 6.59 5.57 -5.60
C VAL A 118 8.00 6.15 -5.41
N GLU A 119 8.48 6.95 -6.36
CA GLU A 119 9.81 7.56 -6.27
C GLU A 119 9.91 8.55 -5.10
N SER A 120 8.85 9.31 -4.81
CA SER A 120 8.79 10.19 -3.64
C SER A 120 8.94 9.40 -2.33
N TYR A 121 8.31 8.23 -2.22
CA TYR A 121 8.43 7.36 -1.05
C TYR A 121 9.81 6.75 -0.87
N LYS A 122 10.53 6.46 -1.96
CA LYS A 122 11.92 5.97 -1.89
C LYS A 122 12.87 7.01 -1.30
N GLN A 123 12.59 8.31 -1.48
CA GLN A 123 13.42 9.39 -0.93
C GLN A 123 13.22 9.59 0.59
N VAL A 124 12.10 9.11 1.13
CA VAL A 124 11.76 9.21 2.55
C VAL A 124 12.34 8.05 3.37
N ALA A 125 12.56 6.90 2.73
CA ALA A 125 12.96 5.63 3.34
C ALA A 125 14.46 5.53 3.67
#